data_AF-A0A6L5X1I6-F1
#
_entry.id   AF-A0A6L5X1I6-F1
#
_cell.length_a   1.000
_cell.length_b   1.000
_cell.length_c   1.000
_cell.angle_alpha   90.00
_cell.angle_beta   90.00
_cell.angle_gamma   90.00
#
_symmetry.space_group_name_H-M   'P 1'
#
loop_
_entity.id
_entity.type
_entity.pdbx_description
1 polymer ?
#
loop_
_entity_poly.entity_id
_entity_poly.type
_entity_poly.pdbx_seq_one_letter_code
_entity_poly.pdbx_strand_id
1 'polypeptide(L)'
;MFQKEKDVLRYIRRLRYRVRLNKKTFKLLMVLRTLVILTLVLNVLQRNYEAAALCILSLILFLMPSFFEKQLKIEIPPLFEGIIYCFIFAAEILGEVNHFYTLIPGWDTILHTLNGFLCAAIGFAMVDLLNRHSSRLNLSPLYLAVVAFCFSMTIGVLWEFFEFFCDQFFFLDMQKDFIVKTIGSVTLDPTHSQKPFVIRNIARTVIETADGKSYVVNGGYLDIGIIDTMKDLLVNFVGAVVFSVLGYIYVKTRDENSLAGKLMIHRLTAMEVEEVDAFVDQQEAERKEQLEKARIIRKKPRNQKKS
;
A
#
# COMPACT_ATOMS: atom_id res chain seq x y z
N MET A 1 -6.31 32.62 11.36
CA MET A 1 -6.60 31.90 10.10
C MET A 1 -5.41 31.97 9.14
N PHE A 2 -4.94 33.18 8.79
CA PHE A 2 -3.78 33.40 7.89
C PHE A 2 -2.45 32.73 8.28
N GLN A 3 -2.09 32.66 9.57
CA GLN A 3 -0.84 31.99 9.98
C GLN A 3 -0.89 30.48 9.72
N LYS A 4 -2.04 29.86 10.07
CA LYS A 4 -2.32 28.44 9.83
C LYS A 4 -2.26 28.10 8.33
N GLU A 5 -2.77 28.96 7.46
CA GLU A 5 -2.68 28.79 6.00
C GLU A 5 -1.26 28.91 5.46
N LYS A 6 -0.47 29.87 5.97
CA LYS A 6 0.95 30.01 5.61
C LYS A 6 1.76 28.78 6.03
N ASP A 7 1.51 28.24 7.21
CA ASP A 7 2.17 27.05 7.72
C ASP A 7 1.82 25.81 6.88
N VAL A 8 0.55 25.67 6.47
CA VAL A 8 0.11 24.59 5.57
C VAL A 8 0.75 24.71 4.19
N LEU A 9 0.83 25.91 3.62
CA LEU A 9 1.46 26.15 2.33
C LEU A 9 2.97 25.91 2.36
N ARG A 10 3.65 26.32 3.43
CA ARG A 10 5.07 26.06 3.66
C ARG A 10 5.33 24.55 3.83
N TYR A 11 4.47 23.86 4.57
CA TYR A 11 4.53 22.41 4.72
C TYR A 11 4.34 21.66 3.38
N ILE A 12 3.33 22.01 2.58
CA ILE A 12 3.09 21.42 1.25
C ILE A 12 4.30 21.64 0.31
N ARG A 13 4.98 22.78 0.45
CA ARG A 13 6.18 23.08 -0.33
C ARG A 13 7.37 22.20 0.08
N ARG A 14 7.57 21.97 1.38
CA ARG A 14 8.58 21.01 1.87
C ARG A 14 8.37 19.61 1.33
N LEU A 15 7.14 19.09 1.36
CA LEU A 15 6.83 17.78 0.77
C LEU A 15 7.17 17.73 -0.73
N ARG A 16 6.69 18.71 -1.51
CA ARG A 16 7.00 18.80 -2.95
C ARG A 16 8.50 18.86 -3.22
N TYR A 17 9.25 19.50 -2.33
CA TYR A 17 10.69 19.62 -2.45
C TYR A 17 11.41 18.31 -2.04
N ARG A 18 10.96 17.62 -0.99
CA ARG A 18 11.51 16.32 -0.57
C ARG A 18 11.31 15.21 -1.58
N VAL A 19 10.12 15.09 -2.17
CA VAL A 19 9.92 14.13 -3.26
C VAL A 19 10.91 14.47 -4.40
N ARG A 20 11.11 15.75 -4.73
CA ARG A 20 12.11 16.19 -5.73
C ARG A 20 13.57 15.98 -5.31
N LEU A 21 13.89 15.98 -4.01
CA LEU A 21 15.24 15.79 -3.48
C LEU A 21 15.73 14.37 -3.77
N ASN A 22 14.90 13.35 -3.59
CA ASN A 22 15.22 12.02 -4.11
C ASN A 22 14.77 11.87 -5.57
N LYS A 23 15.65 12.33 -6.47
CA LYS A 23 15.44 12.26 -7.92
C LYS A 23 15.08 10.85 -8.42
N LYS A 24 15.50 9.78 -7.73
CA LYS A 24 15.18 8.39 -8.13
C LYS A 24 13.72 8.05 -7.78
N THR A 25 13.32 8.26 -6.53
CA THR A 25 11.94 7.99 -6.08
C THR A 25 10.93 8.86 -6.81
N PHE A 26 11.24 10.13 -7.07
CA PHE A 26 10.40 10.99 -7.91
C PHE A 26 10.26 10.47 -9.35
N LYS A 27 11.38 10.07 -9.99
CA LYS A 27 11.34 9.51 -11.35
C LYS A 27 10.50 8.23 -11.38
N LEU A 28 10.68 7.34 -10.40
CA LEU A 28 9.88 6.13 -10.27
C LEU A 28 8.39 6.46 -10.17
N LEU A 29 8.00 7.33 -9.23
CA LEU A 29 6.61 7.75 -9.07
C LEU A 29 6.04 8.37 -10.35
N MET A 30 6.80 9.21 -11.04
CA MET A 30 6.37 9.82 -12.30
C MET A 30 6.12 8.77 -13.38
N VAL A 31 7.01 7.79 -13.53
CA VAL A 31 6.84 6.68 -14.48
C VAL A 31 5.59 5.87 -14.14
N LEU A 32 5.47 5.40 -12.90
CA LEU A 32 4.32 4.60 -12.46
C LEU A 32 3.01 5.38 -12.65
N ARG A 33 2.98 6.65 -12.26
CA ARG A 33 1.81 7.51 -12.44
C ARG A 33 1.43 7.69 -13.90
N THR A 34 2.41 7.89 -14.79
CA THR A 34 2.14 7.97 -16.23
C THR A 34 1.54 6.66 -16.75
N LEU A 35 2.08 5.51 -16.34
CA LEU A 35 1.53 4.20 -16.73
C LEU A 35 0.09 4.00 -16.24
N VAL A 36 -0.20 4.37 -14.99
CA VAL A 36 -1.57 4.31 -14.43
C VAL A 36 -2.52 5.23 -15.21
N ILE A 37 -2.11 6.47 -15.54
CA ILE A 37 -2.94 7.40 -16.30
C ILE A 37 -3.22 6.87 -17.72
N LEU A 38 -2.21 6.29 -18.38
CA LEU A 38 -2.41 5.67 -19.69
C LEU A 38 -3.40 4.49 -19.60
N THR A 39 -3.24 3.64 -18.58
CA THR A 39 -4.12 2.50 -18.32
C THR A 39 -5.55 2.95 -18.04
N LEU A 40 -5.73 4.03 -17.26
CA LEU A 40 -7.03 4.65 -17.01
C LEU A 40 -7.69 5.11 -18.30
N VAL A 41 -6.97 5.86 -19.15
CA VAL A 41 -7.51 6.35 -20.42
C VAL A 41 -7.93 5.18 -21.31
N LEU A 42 -7.10 4.15 -21.43
CA LEU A 42 -7.41 2.96 -22.24
C LEU A 42 -8.65 2.23 -21.73
N ASN A 43 -8.77 2.01 -20.41
CA ASN A 43 -9.92 1.33 -19.83
C ASN A 43 -11.22 2.14 -19.93
N VAL A 44 -11.16 3.46 -19.80
CA VAL A 44 -12.31 4.34 -20.04
C VAL A 44 -12.77 4.26 -21.49
N LEU A 45 -11.85 4.26 -22.45
CA LEU A 45 -12.18 4.10 -23.88
C LEU A 45 -12.80 2.74 -24.19
N GLN A 46 -12.35 1.69 -23.48
CA GLN A 46 -12.89 0.33 -23.58
C GLN A 46 -14.19 0.12 -22.77
N ARG A 47 -14.66 1.15 -22.05
CA ARG A 47 -15.81 1.10 -21.13
C ARG A 47 -15.65 0.09 -19.98
N ASN A 48 -14.41 -0.25 -19.63
CA ASN A 48 -14.10 -1.02 -18.44
C ASN A 48 -14.02 -0.06 -17.23
N TYR A 49 -15.19 0.24 -16.65
CA TYR A 49 -15.30 1.23 -15.57
C TYR A 49 -14.75 0.71 -14.24
N GLU A 50 -14.73 -0.61 -14.03
CA GLU A 50 -14.16 -1.24 -12.84
C GLU A 50 -12.64 -1.03 -12.81
N ALA A 51 -11.95 -1.41 -13.88
CA ALA A 51 -10.51 -1.16 -14.01
C ALA A 51 -10.17 0.35 -13.98
N ALA A 52 -11.05 1.20 -14.52
CA ALA A 52 -10.89 2.65 -14.41
C ALA A 52 -10.99 3.15 -12.96
N ALA A 53 -11.90 2.59 -12.16
CA ALA A 53 -12.04 2.92 -10.74
C ALA A 53 -10.77 2.51 -9.96
N LEU A 54 -10.22 1.33 -10.22
CA LEU A 54 -8.96 0.85 -9.62
C LEU A 54 -7.76 1.73 -9.99
N CYS A 55 -7.71 2.23 -11.23
CA CYS A 55 -6.68 3.21 -11.62
C CYS A 55 -6.81 4.53 -10.83
N ILE A 56 -8.04 5.01 -10.60
CA ILE A 56 -8.27 6.21 -9.78
C ILE A 56 -7.86 5.96 -8.33
N LEU A 57 -8.23 4.80 -7.77
CA LEU A 57 -7.83 4.38 -6.43
C LEU A 57 -6.30 4.36 -6.30
N SER A 58 -5.59 3.74 -7.25
CA SER A 58 -4.12 3.73 -7.31
C SER A 58 -3.50 5.13 -7.28
N LEU A 59 -4.07 6.07 -8.06
CA LEU A 59 -3.59 7.46 -8.08
C LEU A 59 -3.81 8.18 -6.75
N ILE A 60 -4.89 7.86 -6.03
CA ILE A 60 -5.15 8.34 -4.66
C ILE A 60 -4.15 7.70 -3.69
N LEU A 61 -3.94 6.39 -3.78
CA LEU A 61 -3.01 5.65 -2.92
C LEU A 61 -1.57 6.14 -3.05
N PHE A 62 -1.13 6.54 -4.25
CA PHE A 62 0.17 7.19 -4.45
C PHE A 62 0.35 8.51 -3.68
N LEU A 63 -0.73 9.16 -3.23
CA LEU A 63 -0.66 10.35 -2.38
C LEU A 63 -0.47 10.02 -0.90
N MET A 64 -0.72 8.77 -0.48
CA MET A 64 -0.76 8.37 0.92
C MET A 64 0.58 8.54 1.65
N PRO A 65 1.75 8.17 1.07
CA PRO A 65 3.02 8.38 1.76
C PRO A 65 3.24 9.86 2.12
N SER A 66 3.09 10.76 1.14
CA SER A 66 3.22 12.20 1.38
C SER A 66 2.16 12.75 2.35
N PHE A 67 0.94 12.19 2.32
CA PHE A 67 -0.10 12.54 3.28
C PHE A 67 0.28 12.11 4.71
N PHE A 68 0.82 10.92 4.92
CA PHE A 68 1.24 10.46 6.25
C PHE A 68 2.46 11.20 6.77
N GLU A 69 3.46 11.48 5.92
CA GLU A 69 4.56 12.38 6.26
C GLU A 69 4.05 13.72 6.79
N LYS A 70 2.96 14.23 6.18
CA LYS A 70 2.24 15.43 6.64
C LYS A 70 1.64 15.32 7.99
N GLN A 71 0.71 14.39 8.13
CA GLN A 71 -0.14 14.36 9.30
C GLN A 71 0.64 13.91 10.54
N LEU A 72 1.58 12.98 10.36
CA LEU A 72 2.37 12.42 11.45
C LEU A 72 3.68 13.20 11.68
N LYS A 73 4.02 14.15 10.79
CA LYS A 73 5.29 14.91 10.83
C LYS A 73 6.50 13.98 10.88
N ILE A 74 6.48 12.98 10.01
CA ILE A 74 7.51 11.94 9.87
C ILE A 74 8.22 12.05 8.52
N GLU A 75 9.33 11.35 8.39
CA GLU A 75 10.06 11.13 7.16
C GLU A 75 10.10 9.65 6.82
N ILE A 76 9.56 9.30 5.66
CA ILE A 76 9.58 7.96 5.13
C ILE A 76 10.85 7.83 4.27
N PRO A 77 11.74 6.86 4.54
CA PRO A 77 12.93 6.68 3.74
C PRO A 77 12.60 6.46 2.26
N PRO A 78 13.39 7.01 1.32
CA PRO A 78 13.06 6.91 -0.10
C PRO A 78 13.01 5.48 -0.66
N LEU A 79 13.76 4.55 -0.05
CA LEU A 79 13.65 3.13 -0.36
C LEU A 79 12.27 2.58 0.04
N PHE A 80 11.82 2.91 1.25
CA PHE A 80 10.53 2.46 1.76
C PHE A 80 9.38 3.04 0.94
N GLU A 81 9.43 4.35 0.65
CA GLU A 81 8.45 5.01 -0.21
C GLU A 81 8.39 4.38 -1.61
N GLY A 82 9.56 4.07 -2.21
CA GLY A 82 9.63 3.38 -3.50
C GLY A 82 9.02 1.98 -3.47
N ILE A 83 9.26 1.21 -2.40
CA ILE A 83 8.64 -0.12 -2.23
C ILE A 83 7.12 0.00 -2.13
N ILE A 84 6.60 0.98 -1.39
CA ILE A 84 5.15 1.23 -1.27
C ILE A 84 4.54 1.54 -2.64
N TYR A 85 5.17 2.40 -3.45
CA TYR A 85 4.68 2.71 -4.79
C TYR A 85 4.69 1.50 -5.72
N CYS A 86 5.76 0.70 -5.70
CA CYS A 86 5.83 -0.53 -6.48
C CYS A 86 4.78 -1.55 -6.02
N PHE A 87 4.55 -1.66 -4.71
CA PHE A 87 3.54 -2.55 -4.14
C PHE A 87 2.13 -2.16 -4.60
N ILE A 88 1.74 -0.89 -4.46
CA ILE A 88 0.43 -0.39 -4.92
C ILE A 88 0.25 -0.67 -6.42
N PHE A 89 1.27 -0.38 -7.23
CA PHE A 89 1.20 -0.64 -8.67
C PHE A 89 1.08 -2.14 -8.99
N ALA A 90 1.81 -3.00 -8.26
CA ALA A 90 1.78 -4.44 -8.46
C ALA A 90 0.44 -5.06 -8.04
N ALA A 91 -0.15 -4.61 -6.94
CA ALA A 91 -1.44 -5.12 -6.47
C ALA A 91 -2.60 -4.65 -7.36
N GLU A 92 -2.73 -3.34 -7.58
CA GLU A 92 -3.91 -2.77 -8.22
C GLU A 92 -3.84 -2.87 -9.76
N ILE A 93 -2.69 -2.55 -10.35
CA ILE A 93 -2.60 -2.46 -11.82
C ILE A 93 -2.21 -3.80 -12.42
N LEU A 94 -1.12 -4.40 -11.92
CA LEU A 94 -0.68 -5.69 -12.44
C LEU A 94 -1.58 -6.82 -11.96
N GLY A 95 -1.94 -6.82 -10.67
CA GLY A 95 -2.82 -7.81 -10.05
C GLY A 95 -4.23 -7.77 -10.61
N GLU A 96 -4.97 -6.70 -10.32
CA GLU A 96 -6.40 -6.62 -10.70
C GLU A 96 -6.60 -6.28 -12.19
N VAL A 97 -6.10 -5.14 -12.66
CA VAL A 97 -6.39 -4.67 -14.03
C VAL A 97 -5.81 -5.58 -15.10
N ASN A 98 -4.63 -6.15 -14.87
CA ASN A 98 -3.96 -7.05 -15.81
C ASN A 98 -4.12 -8.54 -15.44
N HIS A 99 -4.91 -8.85 -14.40
CA HIS A 99 -5.26 -10.21 -13.96
C HIS A 99 -4.07 -11.09 -13.53
N PHE A 100 -2.99 -10.52 -13.00
CA PHE A 100 -1.85 -11.34 -12.55
C PHE A 100 -2.19 -12.26 -11.38
N TYR A 101 -3.22 -11.95 -10.59
CA TYR A 101 -3.73 -12.84 -9.55
C TYR A 101 -4.17 -14.20 -10.08
N THR A 102 -4.67 -14.26 -11.32
CA THR A 102 -5.10 -15.52 -11.95
C THR A 102 -4.07 -16.06 -12.95
N LEU A 103 -3.27 -15.18 -13.57
CA LEU A 103 -2.33 -15.55 -14.61
C LEU A 103 -0.96 -16.00 -14.09
N ILE A 104 -0.49 -15.46 -12.97
CA ILE A 104 0.86 -15.71 -12.46
C ILE A 104 0.76 -16.48 -11.13
N PRO A 105 1.16 -17.75 -11.08
CA PRO A 105 1.15 -18.54 -9.86
C PRO A 105 1.97 -17.87 -8.75
N GLY A 106 1.35 -17.71 -7.58
CA GLY A 106 1.99 -17.13 -6.39
C GLY A 106 2.12 -15.61 -6.39
N TRP A 107 1.57 -14.89 -7.38
CA TRP A 107 1.56 -13.42 -7.40
C TRP A 107 0.93 -12.84 -6.13
N ASP A 108 -0.27 -13.33 -5.84
CA ASP A 108 -1.03 -13.03 -4.65
C ASP A 108 -0.23 -13.28 -3.36
N THR A 109 0.30 -14.50 -3.21
CA THR A 109 1.12 -14.91 -2.08
C THR A 109 2.33 -14.00 -1.82
N ILE A 110 3.01 -13.57 -2.89
CA ILE A 110 4.15 -12.65 -2.78
C ILE A 110 3.68 -11.29 -2.25
N LEU A 111 2.57 -10.76 -2.76
CA LEU A 111 2.04 -9.48 -2.33
C LEU A 111 1.58 -9.53 -0.87
N HIS A 112 0.83 -10.54 -0.45
CA HIS A 112 0.42 -10.66 0.96
C HIS A 112 1.65 -10.87 1.88
N THR A 113 2.67 -11.62 1.46
CA THR A 113 3.92 -11.71 2.25
C THR A 113 4.60 -10.35 2.39
N LEU A 114 4.69 -9.58 1.30
CA LEU A 114 5.26 -8.22 1.33
C LEU A 114 4.41 -7.27 2.17
N ASN A 115 3.09 -7.37 2.09
CA ASN A 115 2.17 -6.56 2.88
C ASN A 115 2.40 -6.77 4.38
N GLY A 116 2.43 -8.03 4.84
CA GLY A 116 2.76 -8.36 6.23
C GLY A 116 4.13 -7.82 6.67
N PHE A 117 5.14 -7.90 5.79
CA PHE A 117 6.47 -7.34 6.08
C PHE A 117 6.42 -5.80 6.21
N LEU A 118 5.78 -5.11 5.28
CA LEU A 118 5.74 -3.64 5.24
C LEU A 118 4.87 -3.07 6.36
N CYS A 119 3.72 -3.69 6.65
CA CYS A 119 2.85 -3.27 7.76
C CYS A 119 3.56 -3.44 9.11
N ALA A 120 4.30 -4.54 9.31
CA ALA A 120 5.15 -4.69 10.48
C ALA A 120 6.25 -3.60 10.53
N ALA A 121 6.83 -3.22 9.40
CA ALA A 121 7.79 -2.12 9.32
C ALA A 121 7.20 -0.77 9.75
N ILE A 122 6.00 -0.43 9.25
CA ILE A 122 5.28 0.78 9.65
C ILE A 122 4.96 0.74 11.14
N GLY A 123 4.37 -0.36 11.62
CA GLY A 123 3.98 -0.53 13.02
C GLY A 123 5.17 -0.41 13.96
N PHE A 124 6.28 -1.07 13.62
CA PHE A 124 7.53 -0.97 14.37
C PHE A 124 8.05 0.47 14.42
N ALA A 125 8.15 1.14 13.27
CA ALA A 125 8.68 2.50 13.19
C ALA A 125 7.82 3.51 13.96
N MET A 126 6.49 3.36 13.92
CA MET A 126 5.57 4.18 14.71
C MET A 126 5.79 4.01 16.22
N VAL A 127 5.89 2.77 16.71
CA VAL A 127 6.03 2.50 18.15
C VAL A 127 7.44 2.86 18.63
N ASP A 128 8.49 2.61 17.85
CA ASP A 128 9.85 3.03 18.17
C ASP A 128 9.96 4.57 18.23
N LEU A 129 9.30 5.30 17.31
CA LEU A 129 9.25 6.76 17.34
C LEU A 129 8.54 7.27 18.60
N LEU A 130 7.42 6.66 18.99
CA LEU A 130 6.75 6.98 20.26
C LEU A 130 7.64 6.67 21.48
N ASN A 131 8.34 5.55 21.45
CA ASN A 131 9.24 5.12 22.53
C ASN A 131 10.44 6.06 22.70
N ARG A 132 11.05 6.53 21.60
CA ARG A 132 12.19 7.47 21.64
C ARG A 132 11.82 8.88 22.09
N HIS A 133 10.58 9.32 21.84
CA HIS A 133 10.16 10.70 22.09
C HIS A 133 9.20 10.88 23.28
N SER A 134 8.82 9.81 23.97
CA SER A 134 8.01 9.87 25.17
C SER A 134 8.85 9.58 26.40
N SER A 135 8.94 10.54 27.32
CA SER A 135 9.61 10.34 28.63
C SER A 135 8.90 9.31 29.51
N ARG A 136 7.70 8.87 29.14
CA ARG A 136 6.90 7.87 29.88
C ARG A 136 7.03 6.46 29.33
N LEU A 137 7.64 6.29 28.16
CA LEU A 137 7.78 4.98 27.51
C LEU A 137 9.25 4.56 27.54
N ASN A 138 9.49 3.34 27.99
CA ASN A 138 10.79 2.69 27.90
C ASN A 138 10.56 1.20 27.62
N LEU A 139 10.14 0.92 26.39
CA LEU A 139 9.76 -0.40 25.93
C LEU A 139 10.99 -1.24 25.58
N SER A 140 10.94 -2.53 25.92
CA SER A 140 12.00 -3.48 25.54
C SER A 140 11.99 -3.75 24.03
N PRO A 141 13.12 -4.17 23.44
CA PRO A 141 13.19 -4.58 22.03
C PRO A 141 12.15 -5.65 21.66
N LEU A 142 11.90 -6.60 22.59
CA LEU A 142 10.91 -7.65 22.37
C LEU A 142 9.49 -7.07 22.29
N TYR A 143 9.16 -6.13 23.19
CA TYR A 143 7.84 -5.53 23.19
C TYR A 143 7.58 -4.74 21.90
N LEU A 144 8.58 -3.99 21.41
CA LEU A 144 8.50 -3.29 20.12
C LEU A 144 8.22 -4.26 18.96
N ALA A 145 8.92 -5.39 18.90
CA ALA A 145 8.74 -6.40 17.86
C ALA A 145 7.36 -7.08 17.91
N VAL A 146 6.85 -7.37 19.12
CA VAL A 146 5.52 -7.97 19.31
C VAL A 146 4.42 -7.00 18.90
N VAL A 147 4.51 -5.72 19.30
CA VAL A 147 3.51 -4.72 18.90
C VAL A 147 3.52 -4.52 17.38
N ALA A 148 4.69 -4.49 16.75
CA ALA A 148 4.81 -4.41 15.29
C ALA A 148 4.14 -5.60 14.59
N PHE A 149 4.36 -6.81 15.10
CA PHE A 149 3.73 -8.02 14.59
C PHE A 149 2.19 -7.94 14.71
N CYS A 150 1.67 -7.59 15.89
CA CYS A 150 0.24 -7.48 16.13
C CYS A 150 -0.40 -6.38 15.27
N PHE A 151 0.28 -5.24 15.11
CA PHE A 151 -0.15 -4.16 14.22
C PHE A 151 -0.28 -4.68 12.78
N SER A 152 0.72 -5.39 12.28
CA SER A 152 0.68 -5.97 10.94
C SER A 152 -0.48 -6.94 10.75
N MET A 153 -0.66 -7.88 11.69
CA MET A 153 -1.76 -8.85 11.60
C MET A 153 -3.13 -8.18 11.66
N THR A 154 -3.25 -7.09 12.43
CA THR A 154 -4.49 -6.31 12.48
C THR A 154 -4.80 -5.68 11.12
N ILE A 155 -3.80 -5.11 10.43
CA ILE A 155 -4.00 -4.59 9.08
C ILE A 155 -4.38 -5.69 8.09
N GLY A 156 -3.74 -6.86 8.17
CA GLY A 156 -4.10 -8.01 7.35
C GLY A 156 -5.58 -8.41 7.53
N VAL A 157 -6.04 -8.56 8.77
CA VAL A 157 -7.45 -8.88 9.05
C VAL A 157 -8.41 -7.80 8.57
N LEU A 158 -8.06 -6.52 8.72
CA LEU A 158 -8.89 -5.42 8.21
C LEU A 158 -9.01 -5.44 6.69
N TRP A 159 -7.98 -5.91 5.98
CA TRP A 159 -8.02 -6.09 4.54
C TRP A 159 -8.97 -7.23 4.16
N GLU A 160 -8.89 -8.39 4.81
CA GLU A 160 -9.84 -9.50 4.59
C GLU A 160 -11.30 -9.09 4.83
N PHE A 161 -11.55 -8.23 5.83
CA PHE A 161 -12.89 -7.68 6.05
C PHE A 161 -13.36 -6.78 4.92
N PHE A 162 -12.44 -6.04 4.30
CA PHE A 162 -12.75 -5.20 3.15
C PHE A 162 -13.06 -6.05 1.91
N GLU A 163 -12.27 -7.09 1.66
CA GLU A 163 -12.51 -8.02 0.54
C GLU A 163 -13.84 -8.73 0.69
N PHE A 164 -14.08 -9.33 1.86
CA PHE A 164 -15.35 -9.96 2.16
C PHE A 164 -16.52 -8.99 1.97
N PHE A 165 -16.39 -7.75 2.46
CA PHE A 165 -17.41 -6.73 2.25
C PHE A 165 -17.65 -6.47 0.76
N CYS A 166 -16.58 -6.35 -0.04
CA CYS A 166 -16.72 -6.15 -1.47
C CYS A 166 -17.38 -7.34 -2.18
N ASP A 167 -17.07 -8.56 -1.77
CA ASP A 167 -17.66 -9.76 -2.36
C ASP A 167 -19.13 -9.90 -2.05
N GLN A 168 -19.55 -9.56 -0.82
CA GLN A 168 -20.95 -9.61 -0.43
C GLN A 168 -21.81 -8.53 -1.09
N PHE A 169 -21.27 -7.31 -1.30
CA PHE A 169 -22.07 -6.16 -1.75
C PHE A 169 -21.90 -5.81 -3.22
N PHE A 170 -20.74 -6.12 -3.81
CA PHE A 170 -20.39 -5.74 -5.18
C PHE A 170 -20.05 -6.91 -6.09
N PHE A 171 -19.93 -8.14 -5.56
CA PHE A 171 -19.63 -9.36 -6.32
C PHE A 171 -18.33 -9.28 -7.12
N LEU A 172 -17.28 -8.72 -6.51
CA LEU A 172 -16.00 -8.46 -7.16
C LEU A 172 -15.02 -9.65 -7.12
N ASP A 173 -15.36 -10.72 -6.38
CA ASP A 173 -14.54 -11.93 -6.26
C ASP A 173 -13.09 -11.61 -5.85
N MET A 174 -12.95 -10.75 -4.84
CA MET A 174 -11.66 -10.39 -4.26
C MET A 174 -11.03 -11.59 -3.57
N GLN A 175 -11.81 -12.35 -2.78
CA GLN A 175 -11.37 -13.58 -2.14
C GLN A 175 -11.55 -14.77 -3.08
N LYS A 176 -10.45 -15.28 -3.65
CA LYS A 176 -10.51 -16.22 -4.77
C LYS A 176 -11.07 -17.58 -4.38
N ASP A 177 -11.89 -18.12 -5.27
CA ASP A 177 -12.49 -19.45 -5.10
C ASP A 177 -11.47 -20.61 -5.19
N PHE A 178 -11.69 -21.65 -4.38
CA PHE A 178 -10.94 -22.91 -4.44
C PHE A 178 -11.85 -24.10 -4.73
N ILE A 179 -11.41 -25.00 -5.62
CA ILE A 179 -12.08 -26.28 -5.83
C ILE A 179 -11.49 -27.32 -4.87
N VAL A 180 -12.29 -27.75 -3.90
CA VAL A 180 -11.90 -28.78 -2.92
C VAL A 180 -12.62 -30.10 -3.15
N LYS A 181 -11.90 -31.20 -3.01
CA LYS A 181 -12.44 -32.55 -3.23
C LYS A 181 -12.98 -33.22 -1.97
N THR A 182 -12.81 -32.58 -0.82
CA THR A 182 -13.22 -33.11 0.48
C THR A 182 -13.64 -31.96 1.37
N ILE A 183 -14.82 -32.08 1.98
CA ILE A 183 -15.32 -31.12 2.96
C ILE A 183 -15.79 -31.86 4.21
N GLY A 184 -15.68 -31.18 5.35
CA GLY A 184 -16.31 -31.60 6.60
C GLY A 184 -17.29 -30.52 7.04
N SER A 185 -18.54 -30.89 7.30
CA SER A 185 -19.55 -29.93 7.76
C SER A 185 -20.40 -30.54 8.86
N VAL A 186 -20.58 -29.78 9.94
CA VAL A 186 -21.50 -30.15 11.02
C VAL A 186 -22.96 -29.95 10.59
N THR A 187 -23.24 -29.03 9.66
CA THR A 187 -24.60 -28.80 9.12
C THR A 187 -25.16 -30.06 8.46
N LEU A 188 -24.30 -30.94 7.96
CA LEU A 188 -24.67 -32.19 7.31
C LEU A 188 -24.82 -33.36 8.30
N ASP A 189 -24.60 -33.14 9.60
CA ASP A 189 -24.79 -34.18 10.62
C ASP A 189 -26.29 -34.42 10.86
N PRO A 190 -26.84 -35.59 10.45
CA PRO A 190 -28.25 -35.90 10.64
C PRO A 190 -28.62 -36.11 12.11
N THR A 191 -27.63 -36.29 12.99
CA THR A 191 -27.84 -36.58 14.41
C THR A 191 -27.77 -35.34 15.29
N HIS A 192 -27.40 -34.18 14.74
CA HIS A 192 -27.13 -32.94 15.49
C HIS A 192 -26.15 -33.12 16.68
N SER A 193 -25.19 -34.03 16.54
CA SER A 193 -24.21 -34.40 17.56
C SER A 193 -22.96 -33.51 17.60
N GLN A 194 -22.89 -32.48 16.75
CA GLN A 194 -21.72 -31.62 16.55
C GLN A 194 -20.49 -32.35 15.99
N LYS A 195 -20.68 -33.53 15.36
CA LYS A 195 -19.62 -34.25 14.67
C LYS A 195 -19.63 -33.90 13.18
N PRO A 196 -18.53 -33.41 12.60
CA PRO A 196 -18.49 -33.10 11.17
C PRO A 196 -18.79 -34.34 10.32
N PHE A 197 -19.80 -34.25 9.45
CA PHE A 197 -20.02 -35.24 8.41
C PHE A 197 -19.06 -34.94 7.25
N VAL A 198 -18.29 -35.94 6.81
CA VAL A 198 -17.21 -35.76 5.84
C VAL A 198 -17.61 -36.33 4.49
N ILE A 199 -17.64 -35.47 3.47
CA ILE A 199 -17.83 -35.87 2.07
C ILE A 199 -16.44 -35.92 1.42
N ARG A 200 -16.09 -37.05 0.80
CA ARG A 200 -14.81 -37.27 0.11
C ARG A 200 -15.04 -37.52 -1.38
N ASN A 201 -13.99 -37.31 -2.17
CA ASN A 201 -13.97 -37.57 -3.61
C ASN A 201 -15.13 -36.89 -4.36
N ILE A 202 -15.40 -35.62 -4.04
CA ILE A 202 -16.46 -34.84 -4.66
C ILE A 202 -16.14 -34.71 -6.16
N ALA A 203 -17.01 -35.27 -7.00
CA ALA A 203 -16.83 -35.25 -8.45
C ALA A 203 -17.32 -33.94 -9.08
N ARG A 204 -18.45 -33.42 -8.59
CA ARG A 204 -19.06 -32.16 -9.01
C ARG A 204 -20.02 -31.64 -7.95
N THR A 205 -20.25 -30.34 -7.95
CA THR A 205 -21.33 -29.67 -7.20
C THR A 205 -22.31 -29.05 -8.18
N VAL A 206 -23.60 -29.14 -7.87
CA VAL A 206 -24.68 -28.57 -8.69
C VAL A 206 -25.39 -27.50 -7.87
N ILE A 207 -25.47 -26.29 -8.43
CA ILE A 207 -26.16 -25.14 -7.84
C ILE A 207 -27.44 -24.94 -8.65
N GLU A 208 -28.59 -25.10 -8.00
CA GLU A 208 -29.90 -24.90 -8.63
C GLU A 208 -30.51 -23.60 -8.13
N THR A 209 -30.93 -22.75 -9.06
CA THR A 209 -31.60 -21.49 -8.75
C THR A 209 -33.11 -21.68 -8.67
N ALA A 210 -33.79 -20.78 -7.97
CA ALA A 210 -35.24 -20.83 -7.81
C ALA A 210 -36.02 -20.70 -9.14
N ASP A 211 -35.42 -20.13 -10.19
CA ASP A 211 -35.96 -20.09 -11.56
C ASP A 211 -35.65 -21.35 -12.39
N GLY A 212 -35.08 -22.38 -11.77
CA GLY A 212 -34.82 -23.70 -12.37
C GLY A 212 -33.54 -23.79 -13.21
N LYS A 213 -32.68 -22.77 -13.20
CA LYS A 213 -31.35 -22.88 -13.83
C LYS A 213 -30.41 -23.69 -12.96
N SER A 214 -29.46 -24.36 -13.61
CA SER A 214 -28.46 -25.20 -12.94
C SER A 214 -27.07 -24.80 -13.39
N TYR A 215 -26.16 -24.62 -12.42
CA TYR A 215 -24.75 -24.36 -12.64
C TYR A 215 -23.95 -25.54 -12.07
N VAL A 216 -23.01 -26.06 -12.86
CA VAL A 216 -22.23 -27.24 -12.48
C VAL A 216 -20.78 -26.82 -12.26
N VAL A 217 -20.30 -27.01 -11.03
CA VAL A 217 -18.88 -26.91 -10.69
C VAL A 217 -18.27 -28.31 -10.81
N ASN A 218 -17.38 -28.49 -11.77
CA ASN A 218 -16.72 -29.78 -12.00
C ASN A 218 -15.46 -29.92 -11.14
N GLY A 219 -15.18 -31.14 -10.68
CA GLY A 219 -13.92 -31.48 -10.03
C GLY A 219 -13.89 -31.30 -8.51
N GLY A 220 -14.97 -30.83 -7.90
CA GLY A 220 -15.07 -30.67 -6.45
C GLY A 220 -16.23 -29.77 -6.01
N TYR A 221 -16.14 -29.34 -4.75
CA TYR A 221 -16.94 -28.29 -4.12
C TYR A 221 -16.22 -26.94 -4.27
N LEU A 222 -16.99 -25.88 -4.52
CA LEU A 222 -16.50 -24.51 -4.62
C LEU A 222 -16.46 -23.89 -3.22
N ASP A 223 -15.25 -23.75 -2.66
CA ASP A 223 -15.01 -22.97 -1.45
C ASP A 223 -14.88 -21.50 -1.84
N ILE A 224 -15.78 -20.67 -1.31
CA ILE A 224 -15.84 -19.24 -1.62
C ILE A 224 -15.01 -18.50 -0.59
N GLY A 225 -13.80 -18.10 -0.99
CA GLY A 225 -12.93 -17.18 -0.26
C GLY A 225 -12.27 -17.68 1.04
N ILE A 226 -12.77 -18.72 1.72
CA ILE A 226 -12.24 -19.13 3.05
C ILE A 226 -10.78 -19.59 2.94
N ILE A 227 -10.47 -20.46 1.99
CA ILE A 227 -9.10 -20.96 1.81
C ILE A 227 -8.16 -19.83 1.41
N ASP A 228 -8.62 -18.91 0.58
CA ASP A 228 -7.83 -17.75 0.16
C ASP A 228 -7.52 -16.83 1.34
N THR A 229 -8.57 -16.40 2.06
CA THR A 229 -8.47 -15.62 3.31
C THR A 229 -7.42 -16.20 4.26
N MET A 230 -7.51 -17.51 4.50
CA MET A 230 -6.61 -18.18 5.44
C MET A 230 -5.19 -18.27 4.91
N LYS A 231 -5.00 -18.53 3.61
CA LYS A 231 -3.70 -18.52 2.95
C LYS A 231 -3.06 -17.13 3.07
N ASP A 232 -3.83 -16.08 2.88
CA ASP A 232 -3.37 -14.70 2.81
C ASP A 232 -2.96 -14.19 4.20
N LEU A 233 -3.77 -14.48 5.22
CA LEU A 233 -3.40 -14.23 6.61
C LEU A 233 -2.15 -15.01 7.04
N LEU A 234 -1.96 -16.25 6.57
CA LEU A 234 -0.77 -17.05 6.89
C LEU A 234 0.50 -16.48 6.26
N VAL A 235 0.45 -16.03 5.01
CA VAL A 235 1.64 -15.48 4.34
C VAL A 235 1.93 -14.05 4.82
N ASN A 236 0.89 -13.27 5.16
CA ASN A 236 1.01 -12.02 5.92
C ASN A 236 1.74 -12.26 7.26
N PHE A 237 1.35 -13.31 7.99
CA PHE A 237 1.99 -13.70 9.26
C PHE A 237 3.48 -13.96 9.07
N VAL A 238 3.87 -14.69 8.02
CA VAL A 238 5.29 -14.96 7.72
C VAL A 238 6.05 -13.65 7.49
N GLY A 239 5.52 -12.76 6.65
CA GLY A 239 6.13 -11.44 6.40
C GLY A 239 6.30 -10.61 7.67
N ALA A 240 5.26 -10.58 8.51
CA ALA A 240 5.26 -9.85 9.77
C ALA A 240 6.30 -10.39 10.76
N VAL A 241 6.41 -11.72 10.91
CA VAL A 241 7.43 -12.35 11.76
C VAL A 241 8.84 -11.99 11.28
N VAL A 242 9.09 -12.09 9.97
CA VAL A 242 10.40 -11.75 9.40
C VAL A 242 10.79 -10.31 9.74
N PHE A 243 9.92 -9.34 9.50
CA PHE A 243 10.25 -7.95 9.84
C PHE A 243 10.41 -7.75 11.35
N SER A 244 9.52 -8.32 12.18
CA SER A 244 9.62 -8.16 13.64
C SER A 244 10.95 -8.68 14.20
N VAL A 245 11.50 -9.76 13.64
CA VAL A 245 12.85 -10.25 13.99
C VAL A 245 13.93 -9.24 13.56
N LEU A 246 13.85 -8.71 12.35
CA LEU A 246 14.79 -7.69 11.86
C LEU A 246 14.73 -6.41 12.72
N GLY A 247 13.52 -5.97 13.07
CA GLY A 247 13.28 -4.83 13.95
C GLY A 247 13.87 -5.05 15.34
N TYR A 248 13.69 -6.24 15.93
CA TYR A 248 14.31 -6.61 17.20
C TYR A 248 15.84 -6.49 17.16
N ILE A 249 16.46 -7.03 16.10
CA ILE A 249 17.92 -6.95 15.90
C ILE A 249 18.35 -5.49 15.75
N TYR A 250 17.59 -4.68 15.00
CA TYR A 250 17.86 -3.25 14.83
C TYR A 250 17.81 -2.48 16.16
N VAL A 251 16.84 -2.71 17.06
CA VAL A 251 16.84 -2.02 18.37
C VAL A 251 18.09 -2.35 19.18
N LYS A 252 18.54 -3.62 19.12
CA LYS A 252 19.72 -4.08 19.87
C LYS A 252 21.04 -3.54 19.32
N THR A 253 21.15 -3.43 18.01
CA THR A 253 22.40 -3.05 17.33
C THR A 253 22.47 -1.57 17.00
N ARG A 254 21.31 -0.94 16.76
CA ARG A 254 21.14 0.40 16.16
C ARG A 254 21.96 0.58 14.86
N ASP A 255 22.07 -0.49 14.07
CA ASP A 255 22.75 -0.47 12.79
C ASP A 255 21.86 0.17 11.70
N GLU A 256 22.17 1.42 11.37
CA GLU A 256 21.48 2.20 10.32
C GLU A 256 21.72 1.64 8.90
N ASN A 257 22.76 0.83 8.67
CA ASN A 257 23.04 0.23 7.37
C ASN A 257 22.25 -1.07 7.12
N SER A 258 21.67 -1.65 8.16
CA SER A 258 20.83 -2.84 8.09
C SER A 258 19.57 -2.59 7.25
N LEU A 259 18.91 -3.68 6.81
CA LEU A 259 17.66 -3.56 6.06
C LEU A 259 16.57 -2.85 6.88
N ALA A 260 16.45 -3.19 8.16
CA ALA A 260 15.51 -2.52 9.08
C ALA A 260 15.86 -1.04 9.23
N GLY A 261 17.14 -0.69 9.45
CA GLY A 261 17.61 0.70 9.54
C GLY A 261 17.23 1.54 8.32
N LYS A 262 17.43 1.01 7.11
CA LYS A 262 17.06 1.68 5.84
C LYS A 262 15.55 1.89 5.64
N LEU A 263 14.73 1.16 6.38
CA LEU A 263 13.26 1.27 6.36
C LEU A 263 12.73 2.09 7.55
N MET A 264 13.58 2.50 8.50
CA MET A 264 13.16 3.23 9.68
C MET A 264 12.67 4.64 9.34
N ILE A 265 11.45 4.93 9.80
CA ILE A 265 10.86 6.25 9.73
C ILE A 265 11.46 7.12 10.83
N HIS A 266 11.91 8.32 10.47
CA HIS A 266 12.51 9.28 11.40
C HIS A 266 11.65 10.53 11.54
N ARG A 267 11.80 11.24 12.65
CA ARG A 267 11.21 12.55 12.84
C ARG A 267 12.26 13.61 12.53
N LEU A 268 11.94 14.56 11.66
CA LEU A 268 12.80 15.73 11.44
C LEU A 268 12.98 16.50 12.74
N THR A 269 14.21 16.81 13.09
CA THR A 269 14.58 17.71 14.18
C THR A 269 14.20 19.15 13.84
N ALA A 270 14.11 20.02 14.86
CA ALA A 270 13.81 21.43 14.65
C ALA A 270 14.82 22.13 13.73
N MET A 271 16.10 21.73 13.80
CA MET A 271 17.15 22.23 12.90
C MET A 271 16.94 21.78 11.45
N GLU A 272 16.68 20.50 11.21
CA GLU A 272 16.46 20.01 9.83
C GLU A 272 15.20 20.63 9.22
N VAL A 273 14.17 20.84 10.04
CA VAL A 273 12.96 21.59 9.65
C VAL A 273 13.31 23.00 9.18
N GLU A 274 14.21 23.69 9.88
CA GLU A 274 14.67 25.05 9.56
C GLU A 274 15.58 25.08 8.33
N GLU A 275 16.52 24.14 8.21
CA GLU A 275 17.39 23.99 7.04
C GLU A 275 16.59 23.75 5.75
N VAL A 276 15.62 22.83 5.79
CA VAL A 276 14.75 22.56 4.64
C VAL A 276 13.87 23.77 4.31
N ASP A 277 13.39 24.50 5.31
CA ASP A 277 12.64 25.75 5.08
C ASP A 277 13.51 26.82 4.41
N ALA A 278 14.72 27.06 4.92
CA ALA A 278 15.66 28.02 4.36
C ALA A 278 16.03 27.66 2.91
N PHE A 279 16.25 26.38 2.66
CA PHE A 279 16.53 25.85 1.33
C PHE A 279 15.34 26.08 0.36
N VAL A 280 14.11 25.78 0.79
CA VAL A 280 12.90 25.99 -0.02
C VAL A 280 12.72 27.47 -0.36
N ASP A 281 12.93 28.36 0.62
CA ASP A 281 12.83 29.80 0.44
C ASP A 281 13.90 30.30 -0.56
N GLN A 282 15.13 29.76 -0.53
CA GLN A 282 16.18 30.07 -1.50
C GLN A 282 15.77 29.67 -2.93
N GLN A 283 15.29 28.44 -3.15
CA GLN A 283 14.86 27.99 -4.48
C GLN A 283 13.69 28.81 -5.03
N GLU A 284 12.77 29.25 -4.18
CA GLU A 284 11.69 30.14 -4.61
C GLU A 284 12.19 31.52 -5.03
N ALA A 285 13.17 32.06 -4.30
CA ALA A 285 13.81 33.31 -4.66
C ALA A 285 14.50 33.20 -6.04
N GLU A 286 15.31 32.16 -6.24
CA GLU A 286 15.98 31.87 -7.52
C GLU A 286 14.97 31.72 -8.66
N ARG A 287 13.87 30.98 -8.44
CA ARG A 287 12.81 30.80 -9.45
C ARG A 287 12.10 32.11 -9.79
N LYS A 288 11.82 32.96 -8.81
CA LYS A 288 11.23 34.29 -9.03
C LYS A 288 12.17 35.17 -9.85
N GLU A 289 13.46 35.18 -9.52
CA GLU A 289 14.47 35.93 -10.26
C GLU A 289 14.59 35.44 -11.71
N GLN A 290 14.59 34.12 -11.95
CA GLN A 290 14.59 33.54 -13.30
C GLN A 290 13.33 33.93 -14.09
N LEU A 291 12.14 33.91 -13.46
CA LEU A 291 10.89 34.32 -14.09
C LEU A 291 10.89 35.81 -14.43
N GLU A 292 11.47 36.65 -13.57
CA GLU A 292 11.61 38.08 -13.80
C GLU A 292 12.59 38.37 -14.94
N LYS A 293 13.76 37.69 -14.95
CA LYS A 293 14.71 37.72 -16.07
C LYS A 293 14.04 37.29 -17.38
N ALA A 294 13.26 36.21 -17.39
CA ALA A 294 12.52 35.75 -18.56
C ALA A 294 11.44 36.76 -19.01
N ARG A 295 10.78 37.44 -18.07
CA ARG A 295 9.79 38.50 -18.36
C ARG A 295 10.45 39.73 -18.98
N ILE A 296 11.63 40.12 -18.50
CA ILE A 296 12.42 41.23 -19.06
C ILE A 296 12.90 40.89 -20.48
N ILE A 297 13.37 39.66 -20.71
CA ILE A 297 13.78 39.18 -22.04
C ILE A 297 12.58 39.19 -23.02
N ARG A 298 11.39 38.74 -22.59
CA ARG A 298 10.17 38.77 -23.41
C ARG A 298 9.67 40.20 -23.73
N LYS A 299 10.03 41.20 -22.91
CA LYS A 299 9.67 42.60 -23.12
C LYS A 299 10.69 43.39 -23.96
N LYS A 300 11.85 42.81 -24.32
CA LYS A 300 12.76 43.46 -25.29
C LYS A 300 12.09 43.48 -26.68
N PRO A 301 11.95 44.64 -27.33
CA PRO A 301 11.40 44.70 -28.68
C PRO A 301 12.30 43.93 -29.65
N ARG A 302 11.69 43.08 -30.50
CA ARG A 302 12.35 42.51 -31.68
C ARG A 302 12.61 43.65 -32.67
N ASN A 303 13.69 44.40 -32.50
CA ASN A 303 14.11 45.37 -33.49
C ASN A 303 15.33 44.89 -34.27
N GLN A 304 15.13 44.93 -35.59
CA GLN A 304 16.09 44.90 -36.69
C GLN A 304 16.60 43.53 -37.18
N LYS A 305 15.80 42.91 -38.03
CA LYS A 305 16.27 42.39 -39.33
C LYS A 305 15.22 42.65 -40.41
N LYS A 306 15.29 43.83 -41.04
CA LYS A 306 14.91 44.04 -42.43
C LYS A 306 15.87 45.10 -42.98
N SER A 307 16.79 44.66 -43.84
CA SER A 307 17.36 45.48 -44.91
C SER A 307 16.26 45.82 -45.91
#